data_AF-A0A5U8XPU5-F1
#
_entry.id   AF-A0A5U8XPU5-F1
#
_cell.length_a   1.000
_cell.length_b   1.000
_cell.length_c   1.000
_cell.angle_alpha   90.00
_cell.angle_beta   90.00
_cell.angle_gamma   90.00
#
_symmetry.space_group_name_H-M   'P 1'
#
loop_
_entity.id
_entity.type
_entity.pdbx_description
1 polymer ?
#
loop_
_entity_poly.entity_id
_entity_poly.type
_entity_poly.pdbx_seq_one_letter_code
_entity_poly.pdbx_strand_id
1 'polypeptide(L)'
;MFKDAIDLLVSSGDVPKFNKAIAEGVGFTQAKDGIHKRVHSILKRELVHSSDNPKLPEGLEYVGLRHMSPLETYVFSLKDDSNKKSRRRGVAISPSDKYMVALEFKVPGVGQSVWRQLFLPFIRRGGFMYSWGTLYHVAPVIHTPGIVREHGGLFINFDFTRKVTLQFCDRTVKILVNGREEQLFIPGSSTLYGGKGQGGAENGPKALPYWIFGKYGFTEGIKRMTGANVFIYPAHRVHELDLTKYVVIQSGERAHSREIQYVLVTDAATMPSSTRGGWTEDEHVLLVMCAAFFRAAHFYAGKRIGRRGGGRELAPLFTRLELESEAEDLANLDSADTWKEILGRSWLGNKPTDIDVLRSMETHFSECERYLTSQFRGELMITDPEIKPDIDFFEFLFYIVKLMTRTRLTRQRDISSMYGKRLTVTDYLLLGNNGFTATISKLRWRLEGLDKFSNNGERANLGKVITDQLNRNIIANLVQRSESSNGGISTFNASTESLVLAISTHAISQTETDVKKGGSGKTVNLSDKTKQVSASMAENGNVYYVPKSAPFKYNMLNTYMKTTPTLVMVPNPKLRPIISVIENDLAKIGN
;
A
#
# COMPACT_ATOMS: atom_id res chain seq x y z
N MET A 1 26.30 -28.99 -37.94
CA MET A 1 26.94 -29.14 -36.61
C MET A 1 26.05 -28.68 -35.46
N PHE A 2 25.80 -27.38 -35.22
CA PHE A 2 24.93 -26.97 -34.10
C PHE A 2 23.46 -27.39 -34.27
N LYS A 3 22.94 -27.32 -35.50
CA LYS A 3 21.57 -27.76 -35.80
C LYS A 3 21.37 -29.24 -35.52
N ASP A 4 22.26 -30.09 -36.02
CA ASP A 4 22.18 -31.54 -35.85
C ASP A 4 22.33 -31.95 -34.37
N ALA A 5 23.19 -31.27 -33.61
CA ALA A 5 23.33 -31.47 -32.17
C ALA A 5 22.08 -31.03 -31.40
N ILE A 6 21.46 -29.91 -31.77
CA ILE A 6 20.19 -29.46 -31.18
C ILE A 6 19.06 -30.43 -31.53
N ASP A 7 18.98 -30.89 -32.78
CA ASP A 7 17.95 -31.83 -33.24
C ASP A 7 18.10 -33.19 -32.53
N LEU A 8 19.34 -33.63 -32.24
CA LEU A 8 19.64 -34.84 -31.49
C LEU A 8 19.33 -34.69 -29.99
N LEU A 9 19.58 -33.52 -29.40
CA LEU A 9 19.18 -33.20 -28.02
C LEU A 9 17.65 -33.04 -27.89
N VAL A 10 16.98 -32.48 -28.89
CA VAL A 10 15.52 -32.34 -28.91
C VAL A 10 14.83 -33.69 -29.08
N SER A 11 15.36 -34.56 -29.95
CA SER A 11 14.81 -35.90 -30.19
C SER A 11 15.05 -36.88 -29.03
N SER A 12 16.13 -36.72 -28.26
CA SER A 12 16.36 -37.46 -27.01
C SER A 12 15.43 -37.01 -25.87
N GLY A 13 14.76 -35.85 -26.00
CA GLY A 13 13.92 -35.30 -24.93
C GLY A 13 14.70 -34.69 -23.77
N ASP A 14 16.03 -34.61 -23.88
CA ASP A 14 16.94 -34.14 -22.85
C ASP A 14 17.08 -32.61 -22.81
N VAL A 15 16.51 -31.89 -23.78
CA VAL A 15 16.45 -30.42 -23.74
C VAL A 15 15.37 -29.97 -22.76
N PRO A 16 15.72 -29.31 -21.65
CA PRO A 16 14.73 -28.69 -20.79
C PRO A 16 13.95 -27.65 -21.60
N LYS A 17 12.62 -27.69 -21.50
CA LYS A 17 11.76 -26.73 -22.21
C LYS A 17 11.72 -25.42 -21.44
N PHE A 18 11.86 -24.30 -22.15
CA PHE A 18 11.60 -23.00 -21.54
C PHE A 18 10.16 -22.91 -21.04
N ASN A 19 10.01 -22.24 -19.92
CA ASN A 19 8.74 -21.68 -19.49
C ASN A 19 8.31 -20.63 -20.52
N LYS A 20 7.29 -20.99 -21.31
CA LYS A 20 6.78 -20.17 -22.41
C LYS A 20 6.36 -18.77 -21.96
N ALA A 21 5.78 -18.64 -20.76
CA ALA A 21 5.33 -17.35 -20.25
C ALA A 21 6.50 -16.40 -19.96
N ILE A 22 7.63 -16.94 -19.49
CA ILE A 22 8.85 -16.16 -19.27
C ILE A 22 9.51 -15.84 -20.62
N ALA A 23 9.71 -16.84 -21.47
CA ALA A 23 10.43 -16.69 -22.74
C ALA A 23 9.71 -15.77 -23.76
N GLU A 24 8.38 -15.81 -23.84
CA GLU A 24 7.61 -14.89 -24.68
C GLU A 24 7.42 -13.50 -24.04
N GLY A 25 7.84 -13.34 -22.78
CA GLY A 25 7.62 -12.16 -21.95
C GLY A 25 6.30 -12.27 -21.17
N VAL A 26 6.39 -12.10 -19.85
CA VAL A 26 5.22 -12.16 -18.96
C VAL A 26 4.20 -11.09 -19.31
N GLY A 27 4.66 -9.89 -19.69
CA GLY A 27 3.80 -8.79 -20.13
C GLY A 27 2.94 -9.16 -21.33
N PHE A 28 3.52 -9.83 -22.34
CA PHE A 28 2.78 -10.33 -23.50
C PHE A 28 1.73 -11.38 -23.09
N THR A 29 2.16 -12.35 -22.29
CA THR A 29 1.32 -13.48 -21.85
C THR A 29 0.10 -13.00 -21.08
N GLN A 30 0.27 -12.02 -20.19
CA GLN A 30 -0.85 -11.43 -19.44
C GLN A 30 -1.65 -10.43 -20.26
N ALA A 31 -1.02 -9.67 -21.16
CA ALA A 31 -1.72 -8.62 -21.90
C ALA A 31 -2.69 -9.14 -22.96
N LYS A 32 -2.40 -10.30 -23.56
CA LYS A 32 -3.19 -10.89 -24.67
C LYS A 32 -4.69 -10.87 -24.40
N ASP A 33 -5.09 -11.29 -23.19
CA ASP A 33 -6.49 -11.29 -22.76
C ASP A 33 -6.72 -10.53 -21.44
N GLY A 34 -5.67 -10.03 -20.78
CA GLY A 34 -5.76 -9.60 -19.38
C GLY A 34 -6.04 -8.11 -19.16
N ILE A 35 -5.57 -7.20 -20.03
CA ILE A 35 -5.67 -5.76 -19.75
C ILE A 35 -7.13 -5.29 -19.76
N HIS A 36 -7.88 -5.59 -20.83
CA HIS A 36 -9.30 -5.21 -20.94
C HIS A 36 -10.17 -5.98 -19.93
N LYS A 37 -9.88 -7.26 -19.64
CA LYS A 37 -10.56 -8.02 -18.58
C LYS A 37 -10.34 -7.40 -17.20
N ARG A 38 -9.12 -6.92 -16.93
CA ARG A 38 -8.82 -6.24 -15.66
C ARG A 38 -9.52 -4.89 -15.55
N VAL A 39 -9.54 -4.10 -16.63
CA VAL A 39 -10.32 -2.86 -16.73
C VAL A 39 -11.80 -3.12 -16.45
N HIS A 40 -12.39 -4.15 -17.11
CA HIS A 40 -13.76 -4.56 -16.89
C HIS A 40 -14.02 -4.95 -15.43
N SER A 41 -13.16 -5.78 -14.83
CA SER A 41 -13.25 -6.20 -13.43
C SER A 41 -13.20 -5.01 -12.46
N ILE A 42 -12.30 -4.05 -12.67
CA ILE A 42 -12.20 -2.85 -11.82
C ILE A 42 -13.46 -1.99 -11.96
N LEU A 43 -13.93 -1.72 -13.18
CA LEU A 43 -15.14 -0.91 -13.38
C LEU A 43 -16.38 -1.57 -12.79
N LYS A 44 -16.53 -2.88 -12.97
CA LYS A 44 -17.64 -3.65 -12.39
C LYS A 44 -17.60 -3.65 -10.88
N ARG A 45 -16.39 -3.73 -10.28
CA ARG A 45 -16.22 -3.68 -8.83
C ARG A 45 -16.43 -2.29 -8.25
N GLU A 46 -16.02 -1.22 -8.94
CA GLU A 46 -15.98 0.14 -8.34
C GLU A 46 -17.16 1.04 -8.75
N LEU A 47 -17.80 0.79 -9.91
CA LEU A 47 -18.81 1.70 -10.50
C LEU A 47 -20.15 0.99 -10.75
N VAL A 48 -20.50 0.02 -9.90
CA VAL A 48 -21.80 -0.66 -9.91
C VAL A 48 -22.42 -0.53 -8.53
N HIS A 49 -23.64 0.03 -8.48
CA HIS A 49 -24.45 0.01 -7.27
C HIS A 49 -24.77 -1.44 -6.89
N SER A 50 -24.25 -1.89 -5.74
CA SER A 50 -24.36 -3.27 -5.26
C SER A 50 -24.18 -3.32 -3.73
N SER A 51 -24.34 -4.50 -3.13
CA SER A 51 -24.05 -4.72 -1.70
C SER A 51 -22.63 -4.29 -1.31
N ASP A 52 -21.66 -4.40 -2.23
CA ASP A 52 -20.27 -3.97 -2.00
C ASP A 52 -20.10 -2.44 -2.13
N ASN A 53 -21.02 -1.74 -2.83
CA ASN A 53 -21.00 -0.30 -3.03
C ASN A 53 -22.38 0.35 -2.78
N PRO A 54 -22.94 0.24 -1.57
CA PRO A 54 -24.31 0.68 -1.30
C PRO A 54 -24.47 2.21 -1.36
N LYS A 55 -23.36 2.96 -1.32
CA LYS A 55 -23.35 4.43 -1.33
C LYS A 55 -23.33 5.05 -2.72
N LEU A 56 -23.18 4.25 -3.78
CA LEU A 56 -23.25 4.73 -5.16
C LEU A 56 -24.70 5.05 -5.54
N PRO A 57 -24.94 5.95 -6.50
CA PRO A 57 -26.29 6.27 -6.95
C PRO A 57 -27.08 5.06 -7.43
N GLU A 58 -28.30 4.90 -6.94
CA GLU A 58 -29.21 3.84 -7.41
C GLU A 58 -29.43 3.97 -8.93
N GLY A 59 -29.27 2.87 -9.66
CA GLY A 59 -29.39 2.84 -11.12
C GLY A 59 -28.12 3.21 -11.90
N LEU A 60 -27.01 3.55 -11.23
CA LEU A 60 -25.68 3.61 -11.86
C LEU A 60 -25.13 2.20 -12.06
N GLU A 61 -24.86 1.85 -13.31
CA GLU A 61 -24.34 0.54 -13.67
C GLU A 61 -23.33 0.64 -14.81
N TYR A 62 -22.17 0.00 -14.63
CA TYR A 62 -21.27 -0.31 -15.72
C TYR A 62 -21.75 -1.60 -16.43
N VAL A 63 -22.19 -1.46 -17.68
CA VAL A 63 -22.82 -2.55 -18.46
C VAL A 63 -21.76 -3.46 -19.06
N GLY A 64 -20.74 -2.88 -19.71
CA GLY A 64 -19.77 -3.69 -20.43
C GLY A 64 -18.70 -2.91 -21.18
N LEU A 65 -17.83 -3.68 -21.83
CA LEU A 65 -16.75 -3.19 -22.68
C LEU A 65 -16.89 -3.80 -24.06
N ARG A 66 -16.79 -2.95 -25.09
CA ARG A 66 -16.74 -3.35 -26.50
C ARG A 66 -15.42 -2.93 -27.12
N HIS A 67 -14.79 -3.83 -27.87
CA HIS A 67 -13.65 -3.45 -28.71
C HIS A 67 -14.12 -2.56 -29.87
N MET A 68 -13.43 -1.44 -30.07
CA MET A 68 -13.67 -0.58 -31.22
C MET A 68 -12.88 -1.09 -32.41
N SER A 69 -13.48 -1.03 -33.60
CA SER A 69 -12.78 -1.38 -34.83
C SER A 69 -11.68 -0.35 -35.14
N PRO A 70 -10.67 -0.70 -35.96
CA PRO A 70 -9.66 0.26 -36.40
C PRO A 70 -10.27 1.52 -37.05
N LEU A 71 -11.35 1.35 -37.83
CA LEU A 71 -12.04 2.46 -38.48
C LEU A 71 -12.75 3.36 -37.45
N GLU A 72 -13.46 2.78 -36.48
CA GLU A 72 -14.09 3.55 -35.40
C GLU A 72 -13.06 4.35 -34.59
N THR A 73 -11.91 3.73 -34.31
CA THR A 73 -10.79 4.34 -33.59
C THR A 73 -10.19 5.51 -34.37
N TYR A 74 -10.03 5.33 -35.69
CA TYR A 74 -9.55 6.39 -36.58
C TYR A 74 -10.50 7.58 -36.62
N VAL A 75 -11.80 7.34 -36.81
CA VAL A 75 -12.84 8.39 -36.81
C VAL A 75 -12.90 9.12 -35.47
N PHE A 76 -12.79 8.41 -34.34
CA PHE A 76 -12.74 9.03 -33.02
C PHE A 76 -11.52 9.96 -32.89
N SER A 77 -10.35 9.49 -33.32
CA SER A 77 -9.10 10.26 -33.25
C SER A 77 -9.16 11.55 -34.08
N LEU A 78 -9.87 11.54 -35.21
CA LEU A 78 -10.11 12.74 -36.03
C LEU A 78 -11.09 13.73 -35.37
N LYS A 79 -12.06 13.23 -34.58
CA LYS A 79 -13.07 14.08 -33.92
C LYS A 79 -12.52 14.81 -32.69
N ASP A 80 -11.62 14.19 -31.94
CA ASP A 80 -11.05 14.78 -30.71
C ASP A 80 -10.13 16.00 -31.00
N ASP A 81 -9.63 16.12 -32.22
CA ASP A 81 -8.88 17.30 -32.71
C ASP A 81 -9.76 18.56 -32.90
N SER A 82 -11.08 18.47 -32.74
CA SER A 82 -12.00 19.61 -32.90
C SER A 82 -11.99 20.60 -31.74
N ASN A 83 -11.18 20.39 -30.70
CA ASN A 83 -11.09 21.34 -29.58
C ASN A 83 -10.39 22.63 -30.06
N LYS A 84 -11.16 23.73 -30.09
CA LYS A 84 -11.02 24.98 -30.88
C LYS A 84 -9.72 25.81 -30.77
N LYS A 85 -8.62 25.29 -30.23
CA LYS A 85 -7.32 26.02 -30.17
C LYS A 85 -6.13 25.33 -30.86
N SER A 86 -6.27 24.12 -31.40
CA SER A 86 -5.18 23.44 -32.11
C SER A 86 -5.57 23.06 -33.53
N ARG A 87 -5.73 24.05 -34.40
CA ARG A 87 -6.14 23.84 -35.81
C ARG A 87 -5.07 23.20 -36.71
N ARG A 88 -3.97 22.67 -36.15
CA ARG A 88 -2.87 21.99 -36.87
C ARG A 88 -2.10 21.02 -35.96
N ARG A 89 -2.73 19.97 -35.47
CA ARG A 89 -1.99 18.74 -35.13
C ARG A 89 -2.45 17.69 -36.12
N GLY A 90 -1.55 17.31 -37.04
CA GLY A 90 -1.81 16.20 -37.95
C GLY A 90 -1.98 14.91 -37.17
N VAL A 91 -2.64 13.92 -37.77
CA VAL A 91 -2.68 12.55 -37.24
C VAL A 91 -1.24 12.11 -37.00
N ALA A 92 -0.95 11.70 -35.77
CA ALA A 92 0.38 11.24 -35.42
C ALA A 92 0.69 9.94 -36.16
N ILE A 93 1.68 9.99 -37.06
CA ILE A 93 2.11 8.84 -37.88
C ILE A 93 3.09 7.96 -37.09
N SER A 94 3.65 8.47 -35.99
CA SER A 94 4.57 7.72 -35.13
C SER A 94 3.91 6.44 -34.60
N PRO A 95 4.56 5.27 -34.76
CA PRO A 95 4.03 4.00 -34.28
C PRO A 95 3.62 4.07 -32.80
N SER A 96 2.41 3.62 -32.51
CA SER A 96 1.89 3.51 -31.15
C SER A 96 1.07 2.23 -31.03
N ASP A 97 1.52 1.31 -30.18
CA ASP A 97 0.88 0.03 -29.94
C ASP A 97 -0.26 0.20 -28.94
N LYS A 98 -1.42 0.59 -29.45
CA LYS A 98 -2.64 0.78 -28.66
C LYS A 98 -3.87 0.37 -29.42
N TYR A 99 -4.88 -0.09 -28.70
CA TYR A 99 -6.22 -0.36 -29.22
C TYR A 99 -7.25 0.39 -28.38
N MET A 100 -8.41 0.67 -28.96
CA MET A 100 -9.46 1.42 -28.27
C MET A 100 -10.60 0.51 -27.87
N VAL A 101 -11.15 0.79 -26.69
CA VAL A 101 -12.36 0.15 -26.18
C VAL A 101 -13.42 1.20 -25.86
N ALA A 102 -14.68 0.84 -26.04
CA ALA A 102 -15.83 1.63 -25.66
C ALA A 102 -16.46 1.02 -24.40
N LEU A 103 -16.59 1.82 -23.35
CA LEU A 103 -17.16 1.47 -22.06
C LEU A 103 -18.59 1.98 -22.01
N GLU A 104 -19.52 1.09 -21.68
CA GLU A 104 -20.95 1.40 -21.61
C GLU A 104 -21.39 1.58 -20.15
N PHE A 105 -22.07 2.69 -19.87
CA PHE A 105 -22.62 3.02 -18.56
C PHE A 105 -24.11 3.33 -18.68
N LYS A 106 -24.91 2.72 -17.81
CA LYS A 106 -26.28 3.12 -17.53
C LYS A 106 -26.26 4.12 -16.38
N VAL A 107 -26.83 5.31 -16.62
CA VAL A 107 -26.81 6.41 -15.66
C VAL A 107 -28.25 6.74 -15.27
N PRO A 108 -28.56 6.90 -13.97
CA PRO A 108 -29.93 7.19 -13.55
C PRO A 108 -30.40 8.54 -14.11
N GLY A 109 -31.65 8.57 -14.57
CA GLY A 109 -32.23 9.76 -15.21
C GLY A 109 -31.78 10.03 -16.65
N VAL A 110 -30.84 9.24 -17.19
CA VAL A 110 -30.45 9.31 -18.61
C VAL A 110 -31.04 8.09 -19.33
N GLY A 111 -32.01 8.32 -20.21
CA GLY A 111 -32.70 7.22 -20.93
C GLY A 111 -31.84 6.44 -21.92
N GLN A 112 -30.63 6.92 -22.23
CA GLN A 112 -29.67 6.28 -23.13
C GLN A 112 -28.37 5.93 -22.39
N SER A 113 -27.71 4.85 -22.82
CA SER A 113 -26.38 4.49 -22.33
C SER A 113 -25.35 5.56 -22.65
N VAL A 114 -24.51 5.89 -21.66
CA VAL A 114 -23.38 6.80 -21.80
C VAL A 114 -22.15 6.00 -22.18
N TRP A 115 -21.51 6.38 -23.29
CA TRP A 115 -20.32 5.71 -23.81
C TRP A 115 -19.04 6.50 -23.50
N ARG A 116 -17.99 5.80 -23.08
CA ARG A 116 -16.64 6.36 -22.87
C ARG A 116 -15.58 5.56 -23.59
N GLN A 117 -14.76 6.24 -24.37
CA GLN A 117 -13.66 5.62 -25.10
C GLN A 117 -12.38 5.64 -24.28
N LEU A 118 -11.59 4.57 -24.38
CA LEU A 118 -10.33 4.41 -23.66
C LEU A 118 -9.30 3.71 -24.56
N PHE A 119 -8.10 4.27 -24.67
CA PHE A 119 -6.95 3.60 -25.26
C PHE A 119 -6.30 2.68 -24.23
N LEU A 120 -6.13 1.41 -24.62
CA LEU A 120 -5.40 0.40 -23.88
C LEU A 120 -4.12 0.05 -24.64
N PRO A 121 -2.99 -0.15 -23.94
CA PRO A 121 -1.74 -0.52 -24.57
C PRO A 121 -1.81 -1.94 -25.12
N PHE A 122 -1.18 -2.15 -26.27
CA PHE A 122 -0.97 -3.46 -26.86
C PHE A 122 0.47 -3.90 -26.61
N ILE A 123 0.65 -4.89 -25.75
CA ILE A 123 1.99 -5.40 -25.42
C ILE A 123 2.34 -6.52 -26.39
N ARG A 124 3.44 -6.36 -27.13
CA ARG A 124 4.02 -7.34 -28.05
C ARG A 124 4.88 -8.37 -27.29
N ARG A 125 5.24 -9.46 -27.99
CA ARG A 125 6.19 -10.47 -27.49
C ARG A 125 7.48 -9.82 -26.99
N GLY A 126 8.04 -10.36 -25.91
CA GLY A 126 9.15 -9.77 -25.17
C GLY A 126 8.74 -8.68 -24.18
N GLY A 127 7.46 -8.29 -24.13
CA GLY A 127 7.01 -7.20 -23.25
C GLY A 127 7.19 -5.81 -23.85
N PHE A 128 7.19 -5.69 -25.19
CA PHE A 128 7.41 -4.41 -25.86
C PHE A 128 6.13 -3.66 -26.19
N MET A 129 6.22 -2.33 -26.20
CA MET A 129 5.21 -1.49 -26.84
C MET A 129 5.85 -0.24 -27.41
N TYR A 130 5.42 0.19 -28.59
CA TYR A 130 5.69 1.53 -29.08
C TYR A 130 4.71 2.53 -28.47
N SER A 131 5.22 3.66 -27.99
CA SER A 131 4.39 4.82 -27.64
C SER A 131 5.04 6.05 -28.26
N TRP A 132 4.31 6.71 -29.16
CA TRP A 132 4.77 7.89 -29.89
C TRP A 132 6.12 7.70 -30.60
N GLY A 133 6.33 6.52 -31.20
CA GLY A 133 7.55 6.16 -31.93
C GLY A 133 8.73 5.72 -31.03
N THR A 134 8.60 5.83 -29.71
CA THR A 134 9.60 5.34 -28.76
C THR A 134 9.28 3.91 -28.35
N LEU A 135 10.29 3.03 -28.37
CA LEU A 135 10.16 1.65 -27.94
C LEU A 135 10.31 1.55 -26.41
N TYR A 136 9.29 1.03 -25.76
CA TYR A 136 9.26 0.78 -24.32
C TYR A 136 9.22 -0.72 -24.03
N HIS A 137 9.83 -1.10 -22.92
CA HIS A 137 9.70 -2.39 -22.27
C HIS A 137 8.79 -2.26 -21.06
N VAL A 138 7.84 -3.20 -20.93
CA VAL A 138 6.95 -3.36 -19.79
C VAL A 138 7.43 -4.57 -18.98
N ALA A 139 8.16 -4.30 -17.90
CA ALA A 139 8.75 -5.33 -17.06
C ALA A 139 7.69 -5.99 -16.15
N PRO A 140 7.70 -7.33 -15.99
CA PRO A 140 6.97 -7.99 -14.91
C PRO A 140 7.41 -7.52 -13.54
N VAL A 141 6.43 -7.37 -12.66
CA VAL A 141 6.64 -7.06 -11.25
C VAL A 141 6.56 -8.34 -10.45
N ILE A 142 7.59 -8.61 -9.64
CA ILE A 142 7.60 -9.71 -8.68
C ILE A 142 6.75 -9.28 -7.48
N HIS A 143 5.52 -9.75 -7.45
CA HIS A 143 4.51 -9.39 -6.48
C HIS A 143 4.35 -10.46 -5.39
N THR A 144 4.61 -10.10 -4.15
CA THR A 144 4.18 -10.87 -2.97
C THR A 144 2.72 -10.52 -2.64
N PRO A 145 1.80 -11.49 -2.65
CA PRO A 145 0.42 -11.29 -2.17
C PRO A 145 0.39 -10.93 -0.67
N GLY A 146 -0.59 -10.13 -0.24
CA GLY A 146 -0.72 -9.75 1.16
C GLY A 146 0.38 -8.82 1.68
N ILE A 147 1.11 -9.25 2.72
CA ILE A 147 2.12 -8.45 3.43
C ILE A 147 3.51 -8.70 2.85
N VAL A 148 4.16 -7.65 2.36
CA VAL A 148 5.53 -7.69 1.88
C VAL A 148 6.46 -7.23 2.98
N ARG A 149 7.42 -8.09 3.38
CA ARG A 149 8.43 -7.73 4.39
C ARG A 149 9.61 -7.03 3.72
N GLU A 150 10.02 -5.89 4.27
CA GLU A 150 11.17 -5.09 3.81
C GLU A 150 12.23 -4.96 4.91
N HIS A 151 13.42 -4.46 4.55
CA HIS A 151 14.54 -4.31 5.50
C HIS A 151 14.22 -3.49 6.75
N GLY A 152 13.40 -2.44 6.61
CA GLY A 152 13.08 -1.50 7.68
C GLY A 152 11.60 -1.46 8.08
N GLY A 153 10.80 -2.42 7.59
CA GLY A 153 9.36 -2.34 7.76
C GLY A 153 8.56 -3.32 6.89
N LEU A 154 7.31 -2.97 6.64
CA LEU A 154 6.39 -3.73 5.80
C LEU A 154 5.87 -2.84 4.67
N PHE A 155 5.57 -3.46 3.55
CA PHE A 155 4.88 -2.85 2.42
C PHE A 155 3.61 -3.64 2.13
N ILE A 156 2.53 -2.91 1.92
CA ILE A 156 1.20 -3.48 1.65
C ILE A 156 0.62 -2.77 0.45
N ASN A 157 0.02 -3.55 -0.44
CA ASN A 157 -0.71 -3.03 -1.59
C ASN A 157 -2.17 -3.46 -1.51
N PHE A 158 -3.04 -2.59 -1.02
CA PHE A 158 -4.47 -2.85 -0.87
C PHE A 158 -5.14 -2.84 -2.25
N ASP A 159 -5.26 -4.03 -2.87
CA ASP A 159 -5.98 -4.25 -4.13
C ASP A 159 -5.56 -3.32 -5.28
N PHE A 160 -4.30 -2.89 -5.31
CA PHE A 160 -3.78 -1.94 -6.31
C PHE A 160 -4.51 -0.59 -6.31
N THR A 161 -5.21 -0.27 -5.23
CA THR A 161 -5.85 1.04 -5.02
C THR A 161 -4.94 1.94 -4.19
N ARG A 162 -4.28 1.37 -3.18
CA ARG A 162 -3.39 2.11 -2.29
C ARG A 162 -2.18 1.29 -1.86
N LYS A 163 -1.01 1.89 -2.03
CA LYS A 163 0.26 1.38 -1.51
C LYS A 163 0.55 2.02 -0.17
N VAL A 164 0.86 1.19 0.82
CA VAL A 164 1.14 1.62 2.18
C VAL A 164 2.46 1.03 2.63
N THR A 165 3.38 1.92 2.99
CA THR A 165 4.64 1.60 3.66
C THR A 165 4.45 1.80 5.16
N LEU A 166 4.86 0.79 5.91
CA LEU A 166 4.81 0.71 7.36
C LEU A 166 6.25 0.58 7.87
N GLN A 167 6.67 1.48 8.75
CA GLN A 167 8.03 1.53 9.28
C GLN A 167 7.96 1.91 10.75
N PHE A 168 9.00 1.60 11.52
CA PHE A 168 9.11 2.19 12.84
C PHE A 168 9.26 3.70 12.74
N CYS A 169 8.61 4.41 13.64
CA CYS A 169 8.78 5.85 13.73
C CYS A 169 10.23 6.24 14.07
N ASP A 170 10.69 7.38 13.56
CA ASP A 170 12.09 7.82 13.60
C ASP A 170 12.74 7.89 14.99
N ARG A 171 11.93 8.09 16.04
CA ARG A 171 12.39 8.20 17.42
C ARG A 171 11.67 7.19 18.30
N THR A 172 12.44 6.58 19.19
CA THR A 172 11.92 5.80 20.31
C THR A 172 11.17 6.71 21.26
N VAL A 173 10.06 6.23 21.79
CA VAL A 173 9.34 6.91 22.87
C VAL A 173 9.87 6.37 24.20
N LYS A 174 10.28 7.29 25.07
CA LYS A 174 10.73 6.98 26.42
C LYS A 174 9.55 7.04 27.37
N ILE A 175 9.30 5.93 28.06
CA ILE A 175 8.28 5.83 29.11
C ILE A 175 8.92 5.30 30.39
N LEU A 176 8.26 5.54 31.51
CA LEU A 176 8.61 5.00 32.82
C LEU A 176 7.48 4.08 33.25
N VAL A 177 7.77 2.80 33.50
CA VAL A 177 6.81 1.82 34.02
C VAL A 177 7.17 1.52 35.46
N ASN A 178 6.36 1.98 36.43
CA ASN A 178 6.69 1.95 37.86
C ASN A 178 8.11 2.50 38.15
N GLY A 179 8.52 3.56 37.43
CA GLY A 179 9.84 4.17 37.54
C GLY A 179 10.96 3.50 36.74
N ARG A 180 10.73 2.34 36.12
CA ARG A 180 11.69 1.69 35.21
C ARG A 180 11.65 2.36 33.83
N GLU A 181 12.80 2.86 33.37
CA GLU A 181 12.94 3.43 32.02
C GLU A 181 12.80 2.36 30.93
N GLU A 182 11.93 2.61 29.97
CA GLU A 182 11.73 1.78 28.78
C GLU A 182 11.75 2.64 27.52
N GLN A 183 12.38 2.13 26.46
CA GLN A 183 12.49 2.81 25.17
C GLN A 183 11.87 1.96 24.06
N LEU A 184 10.78 2.45 23.49
CA LEU A 184 9.94 1.67 22.59
C LEU A 184 9.95 2.25 21.18
N PHE A 185 10.10 1.36 20.20
CA PHE A 185 9.92 1.70 18.80
C PHE A 185 8.46 1.46 18.43
N ILE A 186 7.79 2.51 17.98
CA ILE A 186 6.37 2.42 17.65
C ILE A 186 6.23 2.18 16.15
N PRO A 187 5.51 1.12 15.72
CA PRO A 187 5.13 0.94 14.33
C PRO A 187 4.30 2.12 13.82
N GLY A 188 4.63 2.63 12.64
CA GLY A 188 3.97 3.78 12.05
C GLY A 188 3.86 3.72 10.52
N SER A 189 3.14 4.68 9.94
CA SER A 189 3.03 4.85 8.49
C SER A 189 3.17 6.30 8.07
N SER A 190 3.83 6.52 6.93
CA SER A 190 3.94 7.82 6.26
C SER A 190 3.05 7.96 5.03
N THR A 191 2.35 6.89 4.63
CA THR A 191 1.62 6.80 3.34
C THR A 191 0.16 6.38 3.51
N LEU A 192 -0.21 5.87 4.68
CA LEU A 192 -1.58 5.46 4.96
C LEU A 192 -2.57 6.62 4.84
N TYR A 193 -2.17 7.84 5.19
CA TYR A 193 -2.90 9.07 4.86
C TYR A 193 -2.17 9.85 3.75
N GLY A 194 -2.90 10.55 2.88
CA GLY A 194 -2.39 11.05 1.60
C GLY A 194 -2.29 12.57 1.51
N GLY A 195 -2.28 13.27 2.65
CA GLY A 195 -2.20 14.73 2.67
C GLY A 195 -0.88 15.27 2.07
N LYS A 196 -0.73 16.58 2.00
CA LYS A 196 0.60 17.20 1.95
C LYS A 196 0.88 17.78 3.33
N GLY A 197 1.98 17.36 3.95
CA GLY A 197 2.41 17.91 5.23
C GLY A 197 2.57 19.43 5.11
N GLN A 198 1.82 20.19 5.91
CA GLN A 198 2.03 21.62 6.01
C GLN A 198 2.98 21.93 7.18
N GLY A 199 3.48 23.17 7.23
CA GLY A 199 4.32 23.62 8.34
C GLY A 199 3.63 23.37 9.68
N GLY A 200 4.30 22.64 10.58
CA GLY A 200 3.77 22.28 11.90
C GLY A 200 3.49 20.78 12.09
N ALA A 201 3.39 19.99 11.02
CA ALA A 201 3.21 18.54 11.13
C ALA A 201 4.33 17.85 11.94
N GLU A 202 4.03 16.68 12.50
CA GLU A 202 5.04 15.79 13.08
C GLU A 202 5.92 15.25 11.94
N ASN A 203 7.23 15.12 12.17
CA ASN A 203 8.14 14.54 11.19
C ASN A 203 8.04 13.00 11.22
N GLY A 204 8.32 12.36 10.08
CA GLY A 204 8.40 10.90 9.98
C GLY A 204 7.06 10.15 9.97
N PRO A 205 7.09 8.81 10.12
CA PRO A 205 5.91 7.96 10.18
C PRO A 205 5.02 8.27 11.39
N LYS A 206 3.70 8.16 11.22
CA LYS A 206 2.71 8.33 12.29
C LYS A 206 2.33 7.01 12.92
N ALA A 207 2.21 7.00 14.25
CA ALA A 207 1.93 5.81 15.03
C ALA A 207 0.65 5.11 14.56
N LEU A 208 0.74 3.83 14.19
CA LEU A 208 -0.43 3.02 13.81
C LEU A 208 -1.53 3.00 14.90
N PRO A 209 -1.19 2.96 16.21
CA PRO A 209 -2.20 3.03 17.27
C PRO A 209 -3.13 4.25 17.19
N TYR A 210 -2.72 5.37 16.59
CA TYR A 210 -3.59 6.54 16.42
C TYR A 210 -4.85 6.23 15.59
N TRP A 211 -4.78 5.33 14.62
CA TRP A 211 -5.95 4.91 13.85
C TRP A 211 -6.91 4.05 14.68
N ILE A 212 -6.38 3.23 15.61
CA ILE A 212 -7.20 2.45 16.53
C ILE A 212 -7.92 3.39 17.51
N PHE A 213 -7.17 4.33 18.10
CA PHE A 213 -7.73 5.31 19.04
C PHE A 213 -8.75 6.24 18.36
N GLY A 214 -8.50 6.67 17.13
CA GLY A 214 -9.47 7.48 16.38
C GLY A 214 -10.74 6.73 15.97
N LYS A 215 -10.78 5.39 16.06
CA LYS A 215 -11.98 4.59 15.77
C LYS A 215 -12.80 4.29 17.02
N TYR A 216 -12.14 3.88 18.10
CA TYR A 216 -12.82 3.38 19.31
C TYR A 216 -12.66 4.25 20.55
N GLY A 217 -11.77 5.25 20.53
CA GLY A 217 -11.28 5.92 21.73
C GLY A 217 -10.04 5.23 22.30
N PHE A 218 -9.40 5.84 23.29
CA PHE A 218 -8.13 5.34 23.82
C PHE A 218 -8.32 4.08 24.68
N THR A 219 -9.10 4.16 25.76
CA THR A 219 -9.32 3.08 26.74
C THR A 219 -10.01 1.89 26.09
N GLU A 220 -11.12 2.13 25.38
CA GLU A 220 -11.86 1.09 24.67
C GLU A 220 -11.04 0.48 23.52
N GLY A 221 -10.24 1.30 22.82
CA GLY A 221 -9.34 0.82 21.77
C GLY A 221 -8.26 -0.14 22.29
N ILE A 222 -7.66 0.15 23.45
CA ILE A 222 -6.73 -0.78 24.10
C ILE A 222 -7.46 -2.05 24.53
N LYS A 223 -8.57 -1.91 25.25
CA LYS A 223 -9.33 -3.04 25.77
C LYS A 223 -9.76 -4.03 24.69
N ARG A 224 -10.25 -3.54 23.54
CA ARG A 224 -10.65 -4.39 22.42
C ARG A 224 -9.48 -5.15 21.80
N MET A 225 -8.33 -4.50 21.67
CA MET A 225 -7.20 -5.05 20.93
C MET A 225 -6.31 -5.96 21.79
N THR A 226 -6.07 -5.60 23.05
CA THR A 226 -5.17 -6.34 23.95
C THR A 226 -5.90 -7.10 25.06
N GLY A 227 -7.18 -6.82 25.30
CA GLY A 227 -7.91 -7.34 26.47
C GLY A 227 -7.56 -6.64 27.79
N ALA A 228 -6.62 -5.68 27.78
CA ALA A 228 -6.16 -4.97 28.97
C ALA A 228 -7.07 -3.79 29.32
N ASN A 229 -7.34 -3.58 30.61
CA ASN A 229 -7.94 -2.35 31.09
C ASN A 229 -6.83 -1.32 31.37
N VAL A 230 -6.80 -0.26 30.57
CA VAL A 230 -5.89 0.88 30.77
C VAL A 230 -6.73 2.14 30.84
N PHE A 231 -6.54 2.94 31.88
CA PHE A 231 -7.25 4.21 32.05
C PHE A 231 -6.28 5.37 32.21
N ILE A 232 -6.71 6.55 31.76
CA ILE A 232 -5.99 7.80 31.90
C ILE A 232 -6.22 8.31 33.33
N TYR A 233 -5.16 8.69 34.02
CA TYR A 233 -5.23 9.13 35.41
C TYR A 233 -4.45 10.44 35.62
N PRO A 234 -4.96 11.40 36.42
CA PRO A 234 -4.26 12.64 36.70
C PRO A 234 -2.92 12.40 37.42
N ALA A 235 -1.85 12.99 36.92
CA ALA A 235 -0.51 12.81 37.48
C ALA A 235 -0.40 13.27 38.95
N HIS A 236 -1.20 14.26 39.36
CA HIS A 236 -1.18 14.79 40.72
C HIS A 236 -1.78 13.81 41.76
N ARG A 237 -2.67 12.89 41.36
CA ARG A 237 -3.31 11.91 42.25
C ARG A 237 -2.58 10.58 42.34
N VAL A 238 -1.45 10.42 41.67
CA VAL A 238 -0.73 9.12 41.59
C VAL A 238 -0.32 8.59 42.96
N HIS A 239 -0.09 9.47 43.94
CA HIS A 239 0.23 9.10 45.32
C HIS A 239 -0.93 8.39 46.05
N GLU A 240 -2.16 8.47 45.55
CA GLU A 240 -3.35 7.81 46.08
C GLU A 240 -3.48 6.36 45.58
N LEU A 241 -2.72 5.97 44.56
CA LEU A 241 -2.80 4.64 43.95
C LEU A 241 -1.98 3.61 44.72
N ASP A 242 -2.59 2.43 44.93
CA ASP A 242 -1.91 1.25 45.43
C ASP A 242 -1.05 0.60 44.33
N LEU A 243 0.25 0.89 44.36
CA LEU A 243 1.24 0.37 43.40
C LEU A 243 1.44 -1.15 43.46
N THR A 244 0.86 -1.84 44.46
CA THR A 244 0.84 -3.32 44.49
C THR A 244 -0.27 -3.90 43.61
N LYS A 245 -1.35 -3.13 43.40
CA LYS A 245 -2.51 -3.52 42.58
C LYS A 245 -2.45 -2.93 41.18
N TYR A 246 -1.80 -1.79 41.03
CA TYR A 246 -1.74 -1.04 39.78
C TYR A 246 -0.32 -0.82 39.30
N VAL A 247 -0.16 -0.82 37.99
CA VAL A 247 1.06 -0.43 37.29
C VAL A 247 0.83 0.95 36.69
N VAL A 248 1.73 1.88 37.00
CA VAL A 248 1.70 3.26 36.53
C VAL A 248 2.72 3.43 35.40
N ILE A 249 2.25 3.92 34.27
CA ILE A 249 3.06 4.24 33.09
C ILE A 249 3.03 5.76 32.90
N GLN A 250 4.19 6.40 32.89
CA GLN A 250 4.31 7.85 32.75
C GLN A 250 5.35 8.23 31.69
N SER A 251 5.37 9.51 31.31
CA SER A 251 6.35 10.04 30.36
C SER A 251 7.78 9.92 30.89
N GLY A 252 8.68 9.29 30.13
CA GLY A 252 10.11 9.20 30.43
C GLY A 252 10.96 10.28 29.76
N GLU A 253 10.35 11.17 28.96
CA GLU A 253 11.07 12.21 28.25
C GLU A 253 11.33 13.42 29.17
N ARG A 254 12.58 13.60 29.61
CA ARG A 254 12.96 14.64 30.58
C ARG A 254 12.57 16.06 30.18
N ALA A 255 12.51 16.33 28.87
CA ALA A 255 12.16 17.65 28.34
C ALA A 255 10.68 18.01 28.53
N HIS A 256 9.78 17.01 28.56
CA HIS A 256 8.33 17.21 28.55
C HIS A 256 7.61 16.55 29.72
N SER A 257 8.29 15.69 30.50
CA SER A 257 7.68 14.91 31.57
C SER A 257 7.04 15.78 32.66
N ARG A 258 7.57 16.98 32.92
CA ARG A 258 7.02 17.93 33.89
C ARG A 258 5.79 18.70 33.38
N GLU A 259 5.62 18.78 32.07
CA GLU A 259 4.52 19.50 31.44
C GLU A 259 3.29 18.61 31.26
N ILE A 260 3.49 17.30 31.13
CA ILE A 260 2.41 16.33 30.94
C ILE A 260 1.73 16.06 32.28
N GLN A 261 0.43 16.31 32.35
CA GLN A 261 -0.36 16.22 33.60
C GLN A 261 -1.12 14.90 33.76
N TYR A 262 -0.84 13.91 32.90
CA TYR A 262 -1.53 12.63 32.86
C TYR A 262 -0.54 11.46 32.91
N VAL A 263 -0.95 10.38 33.58
CA VAL A 263 -0.30 9.07 33.54
C VAL A 263 -1.32 8.02 33.06
N LEU A 264 -0.83 6.85 32.69
CA LEU A 264 -1.66 5.71 32.35
C LEU A 264 -1.56 4.67 33.45
N VAL A 265 -2.67 4.04 33.79
CA VAL A 265 -2.74 3.05 34.87
C VAL A 265 -3.39 1.77 34.34
N THR A 266 -2.84 0.63 34.73
CA THR A 266 -3.39 -0.70 34.41
C THR A 266 -3.27 -1.64 35.59
N ASP A 267 -4.05 -2.73 35.60
CA ASP A 267 -4.00 -3.73 36.66
C ASP A 267 -2.65 -4.47 36.65
N ALA A 268 -2.06 -4.69 37.82
CA ALA A 268 -0.79 -5.41 37.96
C ALA A 268 -0.88 -6.85 37.45
N ALA A 269 -2.08 -7.45 37.46
CA ALA A 269 -2.34 -8.77 36.88
C ALA A 269 -2.15 -8.81 35.35
N THR A 270 -2.36 -7.68 34.67
CA THR A 270 -2.18 -7.53 33.22
C THR A 270 -0.70 -7.41 32.84
N MET A 271 0.13 -6.93 33.77
CA MET A 271 1.57 -6.73 33.57
C MET A 271 2.41 -7.39 34.69
N PRO A 272 2.34 -8.73 34.85
CA PRO A 272 3.07 -9.46 35.88
C PRO A 272 4.59 -9.26 35.80
N SER A 273 5.13 -8.98 34.60
CA SER A 273 6.57 -8.82 34.38
C SER A 273 7.12 -7.47 34.83
N SER A 274 6.26 -6.53 35.24
CA SER A 274 6.67 -5.28 35.89
C SER A 274 7.59 -5.51 37.10
N THR A 275 7.51 -6.69 37.72
CA THR A 275 8.36 -7.11 38.86
C THR A 275 9.47 -8.12 38.50
N ARG A 276 9.45 -8.73 37.31
CA ARG A 276 10.28 -9.91 36.95
C ARG A 276 11.41 -9.66 35.93
N GLY A 277 11.60 -8.41 35.48
CA GLY A 277 12.79 -8.01 34.73
C GLY A 277 12.69 -8.09 33.19
N GLY A 278 11.72 -8.80 32.61
CA GLY A 278 11.57 -8.89 31.15
C GLY A 278 10.11 -9.01 30.68
N TRP A 279 9.73 -8.20 29.71
CA TRP A 279 8.35 -8.14 29.18
C TRP A 279 8.03 -9.35 28.29
N THR A 280 6.85 -9.93 28.49
CA THR A 280 6.26 -10.87 27.54
C THR A 280 5.86 -10.17 26.24
N GLU A 281 5.55 -10.94 25.19
CA GLU A 281 5.13 -10.39 23.90
C GLU A 281 3.88 -9.52 24.03
N ASP A 282 2.85 -9.99 24.73
CA ASP A 282 1.58 -9.28 24.88
C ASP A 282 1.74 -8.03 25.76
N GLU A 283 2.55 -8.10 26.83
CA GLU A 283 2.91 -6.91 27.63
C GLU A 283 3.68 -5.88 26.79
N HIS A 284 4.61 -6.31 25.94
CA HIS A 284 5.36 -5.39 25.07
C HIS A 284 4.45 -4.71 24.05
N VAL A 285 3.48 -5.44 23.47
CA VAL A 285 2.47 -4.87 22.58
C VAL A 285 1.61 -3.85 23.32
N LEU A 286 1.18 -4.15 24.55
CA LEU A 286 0.47 -3.20 25.40
C LEU A 286 1.29 -1.94 25.67
N LEU A 287 2.57 -2.09 26.00
CA LEU A 287 3.48 -0.95 26.20
C LEU A 287 3.64 -0.11 24.93
N VAL A 288 3.67 -0.70 23.74
CA VAL A 288 3.72 0.03 22.46
C VAL A 288 2.44 0.85 22.26
N MET A 289 1.27 0.32 22.62
CA MET A 289 0.00 1.07 22.58
C MET A 289 0.03 2.25 23.56
N CYS A 290 0.47 2.02 24.81
CA CYS A 290 0.63 3.08 25.81
C CYS A 290 1.69 4.12 25.40
N ALA A 291 2.78 3.71 24.77
CA ALA A 291 3.82 4.61 24.30
C ALA A 291 3.31 5.52 23.17
N ALA A 292 2.35 5.07 22.35
CA ALA A 292 1.72 5.93 21.35
C ALA A 292 0.97 7.10 22.00
N PHE A 293 0.35 6.90 23.15
CA PHE A 293 -0.24 8.00 23.93
C PHE A 293 0.80 9.07 24.27
N PHE A 294 1.93 8.66 24.86
CA PHE A 294 2.98 9.59 25.25
C PHE A 294 3.68 10.24 24.05
N ARG A 295 3.72 9.56 22.89
CA ARG A 295 4.17 10.17 21.64
C ARG A 295 3.33 11.38 21.27
N ALA A 296 2.00 11.26 21.35
CA ALA A 296 1.09 12.37 21.08
C ALA A 296 1.29 13.49 22.11
N ALA A 297 1.41 13.13 23.40
CA ALA A 297 1.69 14.08 24.47
C ALA A 297 2.99 14.86 24.25
N HIS A 298 4.08 14.20 23.86
CA HIS A 298 5.36 14.83 23.52
C HIS A 298 5.24 15.76 22.32
N PHE A 299 4.48 15.38 21.30
CA PHE A 299 4.23 16.23 20.13
C PHE A 299 3.48 17.52 20.51
N TYR A 300 2.41 17.41 21.30
CA TYR A 300 1.64 18.57 21.75
C TYR A 300 2.45 19.47 22.68
N ALA A 301 3.18 18.90 23.65
CA ALA A 301 4.06 19.65 24.56
C ALA A 301 5.16 20.41 23.79
N GLY A 302 5.87 19.72 22.88
CA GLY A 302 6.96 20.31 22.11
C GLY A 302 6.55 21.45 21.17
N LYS A 303 5.30 21.47 20.68
CA LYS A 303 4.80 22.52 19.77
C LYS A 303 4.38 23.81 20.46
N ARG A 304 4.24 23.82 21.80
CA ARG A 304 4.01 25.06 22.58
C ARG A 304 5.29 25.90 22.72
N ILE A 305 6.45 25.26 22.63
CA ILE A 305 7.77 25.87 22.89
C ILE A 305 8.39 26.52 21.62
N GLY A 306 7.71 26.43 20.46
CA GLY A 306 8.22 26.88 19.17
C GLY A 306 8.06 28.39 18.88
N ARG A 307 9.09 29.17 19.21
CA ARG A 307 9.29 30.57 18.76
C ARG A 307 9.23 30.73 17.22
N ARG A 308 8.52 31.77 16.75
CA ARG A 308 8.68 32.48 15.45
C ARG A 308 8.09 31.90 14.15
N GLY A 309 7.06 31.06 14.18
CA GLY A 309 6.32 30.70 12.95
C GLY A 309 4.81 30.89 13.15
N GLY A 310 4.15 31.69 12.32
CA GLY A 310 2.73 32.06 12.42
C GLY A 310 1.71 30.92 12.19
N GLY A 311 1.90 29.77 12.85
CA GLY A 311 0.89 28.73 12.99
C GLY A 311 0.08 28.91 14.28
N ARG A 312 -1.11 28.32 14.33
CA ARG A 312 -1.97 28.33 15.52
C ARG A 312 -1.31 27.52 16.65
N GLU A 313 -1.38 28.01 17.89
CA GLU A 313 -0.97 27.20 19.05
C GLU A 313 -1.92 26.00 19.17
N LEU A 314 -1.37 24.82 19.48
CA LEU A 314 -2.20 23.64 19.72
C LEU A 314 -2.94 23.77 21.05
N ALA A 315 -4.14 23.21 21.11
CA ALA A 315 -4.88 23.09 22.36
C ALA A 315 -4.05 22.32 23.40
N PRO A 316 -4.09 22.70 24.69
CA PRO A 316 -3.24 22.14 25.74
C PRO A 316 -3.65 20.74 26.22
N LEU A 317 -4.13 19.87 25.32
CA LEU A 317 -4.80 18.59 25.62
C LEU A 317 -4.09 17.72 26.68
N PHE A 318 -2.75 17.66 26.66
CA PHE A 318 -1.96 16.82 27.55
C PHE A 318 -1.28 17.58 28.70
N THR A 319 -1.35 18.91 28.69
CA THR A 319 -0.50 19.79 29.52
C THR A 319 -1.28 20.71 30.45
N ARG A 320 -2.60 20.76 30.29
CA ARG A 320 -3.52 21.48 31.16
C ARG A 320 -4.62 20.52 31.56
N LEU A 321 -4.87 20.48 32.86
CA LEU A 321 -5.96 19.81 33.52
C LEU A 321 -6.65 20.87 34.37
N GLU A 322 -7.92 21.12 34.09
CA GLU A 322 -8.72 22.01 34.90
C GLU A 322 -9.37 21.20 36.03
N LEU A 323 -8.98 21.50 37.28
CA LEU A 323 -9.42 20.72 38.45
C LEU A 323 -10.95 20.69 38.60
N GLU A 324 -11.65 21.74 38.13
CA GLU A 324 -13.11 21.86 38.19
C GLU A 324 -13.83 21.03 37.10
N SER A 325 -13.13 20.68 36.01
CA SER A 325 -13.67 19.92 34.87
C SER A 325 -12.84 18.67 34.55
N GLU A 326 -12.13 18.12 35.55
CA GLU A 326 -11.22 16.98 35.40
C GLU A 326 -11.88 15.77 34.70
N ALA A 327 -13.13 15.48 35.05
CA ALA A 327 -13.88 14.38 34.45
C ALA A 327 -14.17 14.61 32.95
N GLU A 328 -14.43 15.85 32.55
CA GLU A 328 -14.67 16.24 31.16
C GLU A 328 -13.36 16.21 30.36
N ASP A 329 -12.26 16.71 30.93
CA ASP A 329 -10.93 16.67 30.32
C ASP A 329 -10.48 15.23 30.05
N LEU A 330 -10.68 14.31 31.01
CA LEU A 330 -10.39 12.89 30.85
C LEU A 330 -11.27 12.23 29.79
N ALA A 331 -12.58 12.52 29.78
CA ALA A 331 -13.50 11.99 28.78
C ALA A 331 -13.15 12.49 27.37
N ASN A 332 -12.74 13.75 27.25
CA ASN A 332 -12.32 14.33 25.99
C ASN A 332 -11.03 13.67 25.48
N LEU A 333 -10.06 13.41 26.35
CA LEU A 333 -8.80 12.74 25.96
C LEU A 333 -8.99 11.26 25.61
N ASP A 334 -10.03 10.63 26.14
CA ASP A 334 -10.42 9.25 25.81
C ASP A 334 -11.24 9.15 24.50
N SER A 335 -11.86 10.26 24.07
CA SER A 335 -12.77 10.32 22.91
C SER A 335 -12.09 10.00 21.57
N ALA A 336 -12.80 9.24 20.73
CA ALA A 336 -12.37 8.91 19.38
C ALA A 336 -12.16 10.16 18.51
N ASP A 337 -12.98 11.20 18.65
CA ASP A 337 -12.88 12.40 17.82
C ASP A 337 -11.62 13.21 18.14
N THR A 338 -11.21 13.25 19.41
CA THR A 338 -9.95 13.84 19.84
C THR A 338 -8.76 13.12 19.24
N TRP A 339 -8.81 11.78 19.17
CA TRP A 339 -7.74 10.99 18.53
C TRP A 339 -7.71 11.13 17.00
N LYS A 340 -8.87 11.31 16.35
CA LYS A 340 -8.92 11.73 14.94
C LYS A 340 -8.25 13.09 14.77
N GLU A 341 -8.53 14.05 15.64
CA GLU A 341 -7.89 15.36 15.60
C GLU A 341 -6.37 15.25 15.80
N ILE A 342 -5.90 14.53 16.82
CA ILE A 342 -4.47 14.29 17.09
C ILE A 342 -3.78 13.71 15.86
N LEU A 343 -4.37 12.67 15.25
CA LEU A 343 -3.85 12.08 14.02
C LEU A 343 -3.83 13.08 12.86
N GLY A 344 -4.92 13.82 12.66
CA GLY A 344 -5.02 14.83 11.61
C GLY A 344 -4.03 15.97 11.78
N ARG A 345 -3.81 16.45 13.01
CA ARG A 345 -2.83 17.48 13.39
C ARG A 345 -1.40 17.00 13.23
N SER A 346 -1.12 15.74 13.56
CA SER A 346 0.19 15.13 13.33
C SER A 346 0.57 15.18 11.84
N TRP A 347 -0.42 15.13 10.94
CA TRP A 347 -0.21 15.01 9.50
C TRP A 347 -0.32 16.36 8.76
N LEU A 348 -1.40 17.11 9.01
CA LEU A 348 -1.70 18.37 8.35
C LEU A 348 -1.05 19.58 9.04
N GLY A 349 -0.57 19.40 10.28
CA GLY A 349 -0.01 20.47 11.10
C GLY A 349 -1.07 21.42 11.66
N ASN A 350 -0.62 22.62 12.02
CA ASN A 350 -1.40 23.56 12.83
C ASN A 350 -2.12 24.63 11.99
N LYS A 351 -2.02 24.56 10.67
CA LYS A 351 -2.62 25.56 9.77
C LYS A 351 -4.12 25.37 9.52
N PRO A 352 -4.63 24.14 9.26
CA PRO A 352 -6.07 23.97 9.01
C PRO A 352 -6.90 24.23 10.26
N THR A 353 -8.17 24.59 10.06
CA THR A 353 -9.13 24.73 11.18
C THR A 353 -9.49 23.36 11.76
N ASP A 354 -9.98 23.33 12.99
CA ASP A 354 -10.36 22.07 13.67
C ASP A 354 -11.45 21.33 12.86
N ILE A 355 -12.41 22.06 12.30
CA ILE A 355 -13.47 21.54 11.44
C ILE A 355 -12.91 20.90 10.17
N ASP A 356 -11.92 21.54 9.53
CA ASP A 356 -11.30 20.99 8.31
C ASP A 356 -10.53 19.70 8.62
N VAL A 357 -9.82 19.65 9.75
CA VAL A 357 -9.09 18.47 10.19
C VAL A 357 -10.07 17.32 10.44
N LEU A 358 -11.12 17.55 11.22
CA LEU A 358 -12.11 16.53 11.55
C LEU A 358 -12.82 15.99 10.30
N ARG A 359 -13.30 16.87 9.41
CA ARG A 359 -13.94 16.45 8.14
C ARG A 359 -13.00 15.60 7.29
N SER A 360 -11.73 16.00 7.21
CA SER A 360 -10.72 15.28 6.44
C SER A 360 -10.40 13.91 7.05
N MET A 361 -10.35 13.82 8.37
CA MET A 361 -10.11 12.57 9.09
C MET A 361 -11.32 11.64 9.01
N GLU A 362 -12.53 12.14 9.17
CA GLU A 362 -13.75 11.34 9.02
C GLU A 362 -13.85 10.70 7.63
N THR A 363 -13.53 11.48 6.59
CA THR A 363 -13.43 10.97 5.22
C THR A 363 -12.38 9.85 5.16
N HIS A 364 -11.17 10.08 5.67
CA HIS A 364 -10.09 9.08 5.67
C HIS A 364 -10.42 7.79 6.42
N PHE A 365 -11.08 7.87 7.59
CA PHE A 365 -11.49 6.68 8.34
C PHE A 365 -12.53 5.87 7.56
N SER A 366 -13.45 6.54 6.85
CA SER A 366 -14.39 5.86 5.96
C SER A 366 -13.70 5.18 4.75
N GLU A 367 -12.56 5.73 4.28
CA GLU A 367 -11.71 5.07 3.27
C GLU A 367 -11.01 3.84 3.84
N CYS A 368 -10.49 3.94 5.06
CA CYS A 368 -9.74 2.88 5.72
C CYS A 368 -10.53 1.58 5.87
N GLU A 369 -11.80 1.67 6.26
CA GLU A 369 -12.69 0.51 6.43
C GLU A 369 -12.85 -0.34 5.16
N ARG A 370 -12.52 0.22 4.00
CA ARG A 370 -12.69 -0.43 2.69
C ARG A 370 -11.40 -0.99 2.11
N TYR A 371 -10.25 -0.73 2.73
CA TYR A 371 -8.98 -1.25 2.24
C TYR A 371 -8.89 -2.79 2.32
N LEU A 372 -9.54 -3.38 3.33
CA LEU A 372 -9.67 -4.84 3.40
C LEU A 372 -10.84 -5.32 2.56
N THR A 373 -10.55 -5.66 1.31
CA THR A 373 -11.50 -6.35 0.44
C THR A 373 -11.53 -7.85 0.75
N SER A 374 -12.56 -8.56 0.30
CA SER A 374 -12.63 -10.03 0.37
C SER A 374 -11.45 -10.70 -0.34
N GLN A 375 -10.99 -10.11 -1.44
CA GLN A 375 -9.80 -10.58 -2.17
C GLN A 375 -8.54 -10.46 -1.29
N PHE A 376 -8.28 -9.29 -0.72
CA PHE A 376 -7.09 -9.08 0.10
C PHE A 376 -7.11 -9.93 1.37
N ARG A 377 -8.27 -10.12 2.01
CA ARG A 377 -8.43 -11.08 3.13
C ARG A 377 -8.07 -12.51 2.71
N GLY A 378 -8.52 -12.95 1.53
CA GLY A 378 -8.15 -14.25 0.99
C GLY A 378 -6.64 -14.41 0.79
N GLU A 379 -5.96 -13.37 0.27
CA GLU A 379 -4.50 -13.36 0.14
C GLU A 379 -3.79 -13.43 1.49
N LEU A 380 -4.27 -12.67 2.48
CA LEU A 380 -3.75 -12.70 3.84
C LEU A 380 -3.86 -14.08 4.49
N MET A 381 -5.03 -14.72 4.40
CA MET A 381 -5.29 -16.04 4.98
C MET A 381 -4.43 -17.16 4.35
N ILE A 382 -4.04 -17.01 3.08
CA ILE A 382 -3.07 -17.92 2.44
C ILE A 382 -1.68 -17.77 3.07
N THR A 383 -1.29 -16.53 3.39
CA THR A 383 0.04 -16.24 3.94
C THR A 383 0.16 -16.50 5.44
N ASP A 384 -0.91 -16.29 6.20
CA ASP A 384 -0.94 -16.48 7.64
C ASP A 384 -2.31 -17.05 8.08
N PRO A 385 -2.36 -18.33 8.48
CA PRO A 385 -3.58 -18.98 8.95
C PRO A 385 -4.14 -18.43 10.28
N GLU A 386 -3.36 -17.65 11.04
CA GLU A 386 -3.81 -17.05 12.32
C GLU A 386 -4.76 -15.86 12.12
N ILE A 387 -4.90 -15.37 10.88
CA ILE A 387 -5.76 -14.22 10.56
C ILE A 387 -7.24 -14.63 10.55
N LYS A 388 -8.05 -13.90 11.32
CA LYS A 388 -9.51 -14.10 11.36
C LYS A 388 -10.15 -13.80 10.00
N PRO A 389 -11.14 -14.60 9.54
CA PRO A 389 -11.80 -14.39 8.25
C PRO A 389 -12.53 -13.05 8.12
N ASP A 390 -13.05 -12.55 9.24
CA ASP A 390 -13.87 -11.35 9.35
C ASP A 390 -13.10 -10.12 9.85
N ILE A 391 -11.76 -10.19 9.86
CA ILE A 391 -10.91 -9.12 10.38
C ILE A 391 -11.25 -7.77 9.74
N ASP A 392 -11.44 -6.76 10.60
CA ASP A 392 -11.64 -5.38 10.16
C ASP A 392 -10.30 -4.66 9.93
N PHE A 393 -10.33 -3.48 9.30
CA PHE A 393 -9.10 -2.77 8.97
C PHE A 393 -8.28 -2.37 10.21
N PHE A 394 -8.94 -2.02 11.31
CA PHE A 394 -8.29 -1.55 12.53
C PHE A 394 -7.70 -2.72 13.33
N GLU A 395 -8.39 -3.87 13.36
CA GLU A 395 -7.86 -5.13 13.84
C GLU A 395 -6.65 -5.58 13.01
N PHE A 396 -6.70 -5.38 11.69
CA PHE A 396 -5.55 -5.64 10.82
C PHE A 396 -4.37 -4.71 11.15
N LEU A 397 -4.60 -3.41 11.40
CA LEU A 397 -3.54 -2.51 11.86
C LEU A 397 -2.95 -2.97 13.19
N PHE A 398 -3.77 -3.49 14.11
CA PHE A 398 -3.28 -4.06 15.36
C PHE A 398 -2.47 -5.34 15.14
N TYR A 399 -2.91 -6.23 14.26
CA TYR A 399 -2.14 -7.40 13.83
C TYR A 399 -0.76 -6.99 13.27
N ILE A 400 -0.71 -5.92 12.47
CA ILE A 400 0.55 -5.34 11.99
C ILE A 400 1.42 -4.82 13.14
N VAL A 401 0.84 -4.13 14.13
CA VAL A 401 1.58 -3.69 15.32
C VAL A 401 2.17 -4.89 16.05
N LYS A 402 1.39 -5.96 16.27
CA LYS A 402 1.86 -7.21 16.88
C LYS A 402 2.99 -7.82 16.04
N LEU A 403 2.80 -7.98 14.73
CA LEU A 403 3.79 -8.54 13.82
C LEU A 403 5.10 -7.74 13.82
N MET A 404 5.05 -6.41 13.77
CA MET A 404 6.23 -5.56 13.79
C MET A 404 6.96 -5.60 15.14
N THR A 405 6.23 -5.59 16.25
CA THR A 405 6.80 -5.76 17.60
C THR A 405 7.48 -7.13 17.75
N ARG A 406 6.87 -8.21 17.22
CA ARG A 406 7.44 -9.57 17.19
C ARG A 406 8.68 -9.69 16.31
N THR A 407 8.64 -9.14 15.10
CA THR A 407 9.69 -9.35 14.09
C THR A 407 11.04 -8.74 14.46
N ARG A 408 11.09 -7.83 15.43
CA ARG A 408 12.35 -7.37 16.06
C ARG A 408 13.01 -8.46 16.90
N LEU A 409 12.24 -9.40 17.42
CA LEU A 409 12.68 -10.47 18.33
C LEU A 409 13.06 -11.78 17.58
N THR A 410 12.58 -11.98 16.35
CA THR A 410 12.77 -13.24 15.60
C THR A 410 13.74 -13.11 14.42
N ARG A 411 14.63 -14.10 14.24
CA ARG A 411 15.46 -14.26 13.02
C ARG A 411 14.54 -14.40 11.80
N GLN A 412 14.50 -13.36 10.97
CA GLN A 412 13.75 -13.38 9.71
C GLN A 412 14.42 -14.31 8.68
N ARG A 413 13.99 -15.57 8.65
CA ARG A 413 14.25 -16.50 7.55
C ARG A 413 13.20 -16.19 6.45
N ASP A 414 13.58 -16.22 5.18
CA ASP A 414 12.70 -16.11 3.99
C ASP A 414 12.35 -14.75 3.35
N ILE A 415 12.86 -13.59 3.80
CA ILE A 415 12.53 -12.29 3.15
C ILE A 415 12.95 -12.25 1.66
N SER A 416 14.13 -12.78 1.35
CA SER A 416 14.69 -12.77 0.00
C SER A 416 14.20 -13.92 -0.90
N SER A 417 13.33 -14.81 -0.39
CA SER A 417 12.84 -15.94 -1.18
C SER A 417 12.02 -15.48 -2.40
N MET A 418 12.21 -16.12 -3.55
CA MET A 418 11.39 -15.92 -4.75
C MET A 418 10.14 -16.82 -4.76
N TYR A 419 10.10 -17.88 -3.95
CA TYR A 419 8.95 -18.77 -3.88
C TYR A 419 7.71 -18.07 -3.33
N GLY A 420 6.53 -18.45 -3.83
CA GLY A 420 5.25 -17.89 -3.42
C GLY A 420 4.97 -16.49 -3.98
N LYS A 421 5.96 -15.82 -4.59
CA LYS A 421 5.76 -14.55 -5.28
C LYS A 421 5.17 -14.78 -6.68
N ARG A 422 4.28 -13.90 -7.10
CA ARG A 422 3.56 -13.90 -8.38
C ARG A 422 4.17 -12.88 -9.34
N LEU A 423 4.34 -13.25 -10.61
CA LEU A 423 4.70 -12.29 -11.64
C LEU A 423 3.42 -11.60 -12.17
N THR A 424 3.34 -10.27 -12.11
CA THR A 424 2.20 -9.50 -12.63
C THR A 424 2.64 -8.24 -13.37
N VAL A 425 1.95 -7.94 -14.47
CA VAL A 425 2.14 -6.75 -15.30
C VAL A 425 0.86 -5.92 -15.34
N THR A 426 -0.29 -6.56 -15.59
CA THR A 426 -1.55 -5.85 -15.85
C THR A 426 -2.01 -5.01 -14.67
N ASP A 427 -1.79 -5.48 -13.44
CA ASP A 427 -2.18 -4.75 -12.24
C ASP A 427 -1.34 -3.48 -12.05
N TYR A 428 -0.02 -3.59 -12.25
CA TYR A 428 0.89 -2.45 -12.11
C TYR A 428 0.87 -1.50 -13.31
N LEU A 429 0.44 -1.97 -14.48
CA LEU A 429 0.26 -1.12 -15.67
C LEU A 429 -0.89 -0.12 -15.50
N LEU A 430 -1.98 -0.55 -14.85
CA LEU A 430 -3.14 0.29 -14.54
C LEU A 430 -2.96 1.13 -13.26
N LEU A 431 -1.90 0.85 -12.51
CA LEU A 431 -1.54 1.49 -11.25
C LEU A 431 -0.75 2.78 -11.48
N GLY A 432 -0.95 3.74 -10.58
CA GLY A 432 -0.23 5.02 -10.55
C GLY A 432 -1.09 6.09 -9.88
N ASN A 433 -0.47 7.14 -9.33
CA ASN A 433 -1.20 8.20 -8.61
C ASN A 433 -2.32 8.88 -9.44
N ASN A 434 -2.10 8.96 -10.76
CA ASN A 434 -3.05 9.43 -11.77
C ASN A 434 -3.37 8.35 -12.81
N GLY A 435 -3.09 7.08 -12.48
CA GLY A 435 -3.38 5.93 -13.33
C GLY A 435 -4.87 5.59 -13.33
N PHE A 436 -5.23 4.52 -14.04
CA PHE A 436 -6.60 4.07 -14.18
C PHE A 436 -7.23 3.70 -12.83
N THR A 437 -6.62 2.79 -12.07
CA THR A 437 -7.21 2.26 -10.83
C THR A 437 -7.45 3.35 -9.78
N ALA A 438 -6.47 4.22 -9.57
CA ALA A 438 -6.58 5.34 -8.63
C ALA A 438 -7.64 6.37 -9.08
N THR A 439 -7.78 6.61 -10.40
CA THR A 439 -8.78 7.54 -10.94
C THR A 439 -10.19 6.98 -10.79
N ILE A 440 -10.40 5.70 -11.08
CA ILE A 440 -11.71 5.05 -10.89
C ILE A 440 -12.10 5.02 -9.41
N SER A 441 -11.15 4.71 -8.52
CA SER A 441 -11.38 4.78 -7.07
C SER A 441 -11.83 6.18 -6.66
N LYS A 442 -11.08 7.24 -7.03
CA LYS A 442 -11.46 8.64 -6.74
C LYS A 442 -12.80 9.04 -7.35
N LEU A 443 -13.12 8.54 -8.54
CA LEU A 443 -14.39 8.78 -9.21
C LEU A 443 -15.53 8.18 -8.39
N ARG A 444 -15.43 6.90 -8.01
CA ARG A 444 -16.38 6.25 -7.11
C ARG A 444 -16.63 7.10 -5.87
N TRP A 445 -15.57 7.53 -5.18
CA TRP A 445 -15.67 8.38 -3.99
C TRP A 445 -16.46 9.67 -4.22
N ARG A 446 -16.29 10.32 -5.37
CA ARG A 446 -17.05 11.54 -5.70
C ARG A 446 -18.51 11.27 -6.05
N LEU A 447 -18.81 10.07 -6.53
CA LEU A 447 -20.17 9.65 -6.84
C LEU A 447 -20.93 9.23 -5.59
N GLU A 448 -20.21 8.74 -4.58
CA GLU A 448 -20.82 8.38 -3.30
C GLU A 448 -21.41 9.59 -2.59
N GLY A 449 -22.64 9.43 -2.10
CA GLY A 449 -23.36 10.49 -1.39
C GLY A 449 -23.99 11.56 -2.28
N LEU A 450 -23.88 11.44 -3.61
CA LEU A 450 -24.67 12.29 -4.53
C LEU A 450 -26.18 12.06 -4.39
N ASP A 451 -26.61 10.90 -3.88
CA ASP A 451 -28.01 10.64 -3.56
C ASP A 451 -28.54 11.54 -2.43
N LYS A 452 -27.69 12.04 -1.53
CA LYS A 452 -28.12 12.99 -0.49
C LYS A 452 -28.54 14.34 -1.08
N PHE A 453 -28.02 14.71 -2.26
CA PHE A 453 -28.49 15.89 -3.00
C PHE A 453 -29.87 15.66 -3.64
N SER A 454 -30.31 14.40 -3.80
CA SER A 454 -31.62 14.05 -4.35
C SER A 454 -32.78 14.32 -3.39
N ASN A 455 -32.53 14.49 -2.08
CA ASN A 455 -33.60 14.74 -1.09
C ASN A 455 -34.26 16.13 -1.24
N ASN A 456 -33.69 17.03 -2.05
CA ASN A 456 -34.26 18.33 -2.39
C ASN A 456 -35.08 18.34 -3.70
N GLY A 457 -35.47 17.18 -4.23
CA GLY A 457 -36.41 17.09 -5.37
C GLY A 457 -35.79 17.19 -6.78
N GLU A 458 -34.49 17.41 -6.92
CA GLU A 458 -33.83 17.54 -8.25
C GLU A 458 -33.20 16.23 -8.76
N ARG A 459 -33.99 15.15 -8.89
CA ARG A 459 -33.53 13.93 -9.61
C ARG A 459 -33.10 14.21 -11.05
N ALA A 460 -33.62 15.29 -11.66
CA ALA A 460 -33.32 15.69 -13.03
C ALA A 460 -31.84 16.08 -13.28
N ASN A 461 -31.10 16.53 -12.25
CA ASN A 461 -29.71 16.97 -12.39
C ASN A 461 -28.68 15.87 -12.06
N LEU A 462 -29.08 14.80 -11.37
CA LEU A 462 -28.17 13.74 -10.94
C LEU A 462 -27.49 13.03 -12.13
N GLY A 463 -28.28 12.66 -13.15
CA GLY A 463 -27.75 12.01 -14.34
C GLY A 463 -26.74 12.88 -15.10
N LYS A 464 -26.96 14.20 -15.14
CA LYS A 464 -26.03 15.17 -15.72
C LYS A 464 -24.72 15.26 -14.93
N VAL A 465 -24.81 15.34 -13.59
CA VAL A 465 -23.63 15.39 -12.70
C VAL A 465 -22.78 14.12 -12.84
N ILE A 466 -23.41 12.94 -12.83
CA ILE A 466 -22.71 11.66 -13.01
C ILE A 466 -22.05 11.63 -14.39
N THR A 467 -22.79 12.00 -15.45
CA THR A 467 -22.25 12.03 -16.82
C THR A 467 -21.05 12.98 -16.93
N ASP A 468 -21.11 14.14 -16.28
CA ASP A 468 -20.01 15.11 -16.21
C ASP A 468 -18.79 14.56 -15.46
N GLN A 469 -18.99 13.83 -14.37
CA GLN A 469 -17.89 13.16 -13.67
C GLN A 469 -17.27 12.05 -14.53
N LEU A 470 -18.08 11.26 -15.25
CA LEU A 470 -17.57 10.26 -16.19
C LEU A 470 -16.77 10.93 -17.32
N ASN A 471 -17.27 12.03 -17.90
CA ASN A 471 -16.60 12.82 -18.94
C ASN A 471 -15.21 13.32 -18.48
N ARG A 472 -15.15 13.87 -17.26
CA ARG A 472 -13.93 14.50 -16.74
C ARG A 472 -12.85 13.49 -16.36
N ASN A 473 -13.23 12.32 -15.86
CA ASN A 473 -12.30 11.37 -15.27
C ASN A 473 -11.95 10.21 -16.22
N ILE A 474 -12.90 9.68 -17.00
CA ILE A 474 -12.68 8.58 -17.95
C ILE A 474 -12.45 9.17 -19.35
N ILE A 475 -11.23 9.66 -19.55
CA ILE A 475 -10.79 10.21 -20.84
C ILE A 475 -10.03 9.17 -21.67
N ALA A 476 -9.96 9.38 -23.00
CA ALA A 476 -9.36 8.44 -23.94
C ALA A 476 -7.93 7.99 -23.55
N ASN A 477 -7.08 8.91 -23.10
CA ASN A 477 -5.68 8.61 -22.77
C ASN A 477 -5.46 8.27 -21.28
N LEU A 478 -6.50 7.94 -20.50
CA LEU A 478 -6.39 7.76 -19.04
C LEU A 478 -5.31 6.74 -18.65
N VAL A 479 -5.25 5.57 -19.29
CA VAL A 479 -4.23 4.55 -19.01
C VAL A 479 -2.84 5.00 -19.45
N GLN A 480 -2.75 5.76 -20.53
CA GLN A 480 -1.48 6.19 -21.12
C GLN A 480 -0.78 7.31 -20.33
N ARG A 481 -1.53 8.06 -19.49
CA ARG A 481 -0.98 9.15 -18.66
C ARG A 481 0.16 8.70 -17.74
N SER A 482 0.14 7.44 -17.30
CA SER A 482 1.15 6.88 -16.41
C SER A 482 2.34 6.25 -17.13
N GLU A 483 2.37 6.15 -18.46
CA GLU A 483 3.43 5.43 -19.20
C GLU A 483 4.84 5.94 -18.87
N SER A 484 5.03 7.26 -18.81
CA SER A 484 6.33 7.87 -18.52
C SER A 484 6.73 7.78 -17.04
N SER A 485 5.74 7.79 -16.14
CA SER A 485 5.92 7.85 -14.68
C SER A 485 5.90 6.49 -13.98
N ASN A 486 5.44 5.43 -14.65
CA ASN A 486 5.43 4.08 -14.12
C ASN A 486 6.84 3.47 -14.19
N GLY A 487 7.38 3.06 -13.04
CA GLY A 487 8.70 2.44 -12.94
C GLY A 487 8.79 1.09 -13.67
N GLY A 488 7.66 0.42 -13.89
CA GLY A 488 7.59 -0.82 -14.67
C GLY A 488 7.68 -0.65 -16.18
N ILE A 489 7.68 0.60 -16.68
CA ILE A 489 7.83 0.91 -18.10
C ILE A 489 9.15 1.63 -18.30
N SER A 490 10.09 1.05 -19.04
CA SER A 490 11.39 1.66 -19.33
C SER A 490 11.64 1.77 -20.83
N THR A 491 12.32 2.80 -21.28
CA THR A 491 12.79 2.86 -22.68
C THR A 491 13.72 1.69 -22.94
N PHE A 492 13.54 1.00 -24.06
CA PHE A 492 14.41 -0.10 -24.44
C PHE A 492 15.39 0.33 -25.52
N ASN A 493 16.66 -0.02 -25.31
CA ASN A 493 17.71 0.14 -26.29
C ASN A 493 18.67 -1.05 -26.15
N ALA A 494 18.59 -2.00 -27.07
CA ALA A 494 19.56 -3.08 -27.17
C ALA A 494 19.73 -3.51 -28.63
N SER A 495 20.95 -3.92 -28.98
CA SER A 495 21.33 -4.36 -30.33
C SER A 495 21.24 -5.88 -30.52
N THR A 496 20.51 -6.60 -29.67
CA THR A 496 20.42 -8.07 -29.69
C THR A 496 19.10 -8.55 -30.32
N GLU A 497 19.20 -9.62 -31.10
CA GLU A 497 18.06 -10.27 -31.75
C GLU A 497 17.36 -11.29 -30.84
N SER A 498 17.97 -11.68 -29.73
CA SER A 498 17.41 -12.67 -28.79
C SER A 498 16.60 -12.01 -27.69
N LEU A 499 15.26 -12.10 -27.79
CA LEU A 499 14.33 -11.62 -26.75
C LEU A 499 14.60 -12.22 -25.37
N VAL A 500 15.03 -13.48 -25.33
CA VAL A 500 15.32 -14.20 -24.09
C VAL A 500 16.49 -13.59 -23.35
N LEU A 501 17.59 -13.33 -24.06
CA LEU A 501 18.80 -12.75 -23.47
C LEU A 501 18.65 -11.23 -23.25
N ALA A 502 17.87 -10.56 -24.09
CA ALA A 502 17.73 -9.12 -24.05
C ALA A 502 16.85 -8.64 -22.91
N ILE A 503 15.70 -9.30 -22.70
CA ILE A 503 14.62 -8.61 -22.00
C ILE A 503 13.55 -9.46 -21.33
N SER A 504 13.15 -10.59 -21.92
CA SER A 504 11.96 -11.32 -21.43
C SER A 504 12.15 -11.89 -20.01
N THR A 505 13.40 -12.03 -19.58
CA THR A 505 13.79 -12.44 -18.23
C THR A 505 13.90 -11.27 -17.24
N HIS A 506 13.83 -10.02 -17.68
CA HIS A 506 13.92 -8.87 -16.77
C HIS A 506 12.61 -8.71 -16.00
N ALA A 507 12.70 -8.62 -14.69
CA ALA A 507 11.62 -8.28 -13.78
C ALA A 507 12.06 -7.16 -12.84
N ILE A 508 11.10 -6.54 -12.17
CA ILE A 508 11.35 -5.53 -11.16
C ILE A 508 10.64 -5.87 -9.86
N SER A 509 11.09 -5.27 -8.77
CA SER A 509 10.41 -5.39 -7.47
C SER A 509 9.15 -4.52 -7.42
N GLN A 510 8.24 -4.83 -6.49
CA GLN A 510 7.06 -3.99 -6.28
C GLN A 510 7.41 -2.53 -5.95
N THR A 511 8.48 -2.29 -5.19
CA THR A 511 8.88 -0.93 -4.77
C THR A 511 9.55 -0.15 -5.90
N GLU A 512 10.22 -0.84 -6.82
CA GLU A 512 10.83 -0.22 -8.01
C GLU A 512 9.78 0.40 -8.95
N THR A 513 8.51 -0.02 -8.86
CA THR A 513 7.43 0.57 -9.67
C THR A 513 7.14 2.04 -9.35
N ASP A 514 7.50 2.53 -8.15
CA ASP A 514 7.26 3.92 -7.71
C ASP A 514 8.51 4.81 -7.74
N VAL A 515 9.69 4.25 -8.01
CA VAL A 515 10.93 5.03 -8.00
C VAL A 515 10.92 5.97 -9.20
N LYS A 516 10.88 7.28 -8.93
CA LYS A 516 11.02 8.31 -9.98
C LYS A 516 12.32 8.08 -10.74
N LYS A 517 12.22 7.91 -12.06
CA LYS A 517 13.37 7.83 -12.98
C LYS A 517 14.26 9.07 -12.81
N GLY A 518 15.46 8.89 -12.26
CA GLY A 518 16.42 9.98 -12.07
C GLY A 518 17.20 9.95 -10.74
N GLY A 519 16.84 9.09 -9.79
CA GLY A 519 17.68 8.87 -8.61
C GLY A 519 18.96 8.14 -8.99
N SER A 520 20.13 8.74 -8.69
CA SER A 520 21.43 8.06 -8.68
C SER A 520 21.27 6.67 -8.07
N GLY A 521 21.75 5.64 -8.75
CA GLY A 521 21.67 4.25 -8.29
C GLY A 521 22.12 4.19 -6.84
N LYS A 522 21.17 3.93 -5.93
CA LYS A 522 21.48 3.83 -4.50
C LYS A 522 22.48 2.69 -4.35
N THR A 523 23.59 2.96 -3.66
CA THR A 523 24.52 1.91 -3.24
C THR A 523 23.72 0.78 -2.59
N VAL A 524 24.04 -0.46 -2.95
CA VAL A 524 23.38 -1.62 -2.36
C VAL A 524 23.69 -1.63 -0.88
N ASN A 525 22.69 -1.38 -0.05
CA ASN A 525 22.82 -1.54 1.38
C ASN A 525 23.04 -3.03 1.67
N LEU A 526 24.25 -3.41 2.08
CA LEU A 526 24.62 -4.80 2.36
C LEU A 526 23.91 -5.36 3.60
N SER A 527 23.39 -4.50 4.49
CA SER A 527 22.58 -4.95 5.63
C SER A 527 21.14 -5.30 5.24
N ASP A 528 20.72 -4.98 4.01
CA ASP A 528 19.38 -5.23 3.50
C ASP A 528 19.14 -6.72 3.27
N LYS A 529 18.40 -7.36 4.20
CA LYS A 529 18.01 -8.77 4.11
C LYS A 529 17.18 -9.12 2.87
N THR A 530 16.47 -8.16 2.27
CA THR A 530 15.74 -8.41 1.01
C THR A 530 16.67 -8.67 -0.17
N LYS A 531 17.92 -8.20 -0.06
CA LYS A 531 18.97 -8.32 -1.09
C LYS A 531 19.98 -9.42 -0.80
N GLN A 532 19.80 -10.15 0.31
CA GLN A 532 20.62 -11.32 0.61
C GLN A 532 20.25 -12.48 -0.31
N VAL A 533 21.23 -13.35 -0.56
CA VAL A 533 21.02 -14.54 -1.39
C VAL A 533 20.01 -15.49 -0.73
N SER A 534 19.13 -16.08 -1.53
CA SER A 534 18.25 -17.17 -1.14
C SER A 534 18.47 -18.33 -2.09
N ALA A 535 18.37 -19.57 -1.60
CA ALA A 535 18.47 -20.75 -2.45
C ALA A 535 17.44 -20.76 -3.58
N SER A 536 16.27 -20.14 -3.35
CA SER A 536 15.24 -19.94 -4.37
C SER A 536 15.71 -19.14 -5.60
N MET A 537 16.75 -18.31 -5.46
CA MET A 537 17.34 -17.56 -6.57
C MET A 537 18.17 -18.45 -7.50
N ALA A 538 18.71 -19.57 -7.00
CA ALA A 538 19.39 -20.55 -7.86
C ALA A 538 18.39 -21.26 -8.79
N GLU A 539 17.14 -21.41 -8.35
CA GLU A 539 16.09 -22.03 -9.14
C GLU A 539 15.32 -21.03 -10.02
N ASN A 540 14.83 -19.93 -9.45
CA ASN A 540 13.97 -18.96 -10.13
C ASN A 540 14.72 -17.76 -10.69
N GLY A 541 15.95 -17.51 -10.24
CA GLY A 541 16.80 -16.42 -10.70
C GLY A 541 17.79 -16.86 -11.76
N ASN A 542 18.36 -15.90 -12.49
CA ASN A 542 19.39 -16.18 -13.49
C ASN A 542 20.78 -16.20 -12.85
N VAL A 543 21.42 -17.38 -12.84
CA VAL A 543 22.77 -17.57 -12.28
C VAL A 543 23.87 -17.21 -13.30
N TYR A 544 23.55 -17.16 -14.60
CA TYR A 544 24.52 -16.88 -15.67
C TYR A 544 24.83 -15.38 -15.83
N TYR A 545 23.91 -14.51 -15.40
CA TYR A 545 24.07 -13.06 -15.52
C TYR A 545 24.09 -12.39 -14.14
N VAL A 546 25.29 -12.24 -13.59
CA VAL A 546 25.57 -11.68 -12.26
C VAL A 546 26.19 -10.28 -12.41
N PRO A 547 25.42 -9.19 -12.33
CA PRO A 547 25.96 -7.85 -12.51
C PRO A 547 26.82 -7.43 -11.32
N LYS A 548 27.95 -6.76 -11.59
CA LYS A 548 28.92 -6.30 -10.58
C LYS A 548 28.31 -5.47 -9.44
N SER A 549 27.26 -4.69 -9.72
CA SER A 549 26.61 -3.81 -8.73
C SER A 549 25.58 -4.51 -7.85
N ALA A 550 25.15 -5.73 -8.20
CA ALA A 550 24.15 -6.48 -7.43
C ALA A 550 24.26 -7.97 -7.80
N PRO A 551 25.19 -8.72 -7.19
CA PRO A 551 25.52 -10.08 -7.60
C PRO A 551 24.37 -11.09 -7.43
N PHE A 552 23.36 -10.76 -6.63
CA PHE A 552 22.18 -11.59 -6.41
C PHE A 552 20.90 -10.86 -6.86
N LYS A 553 20.91 -10.27 -8.07
CA LYS A 553 19.71 -9.64 -8.64
C LYS A 553 18.61 -10.67 -8.85
N TYR A 554 17.60 -10.65 -7.98
CA TYR A 554 16.33 -11.35 -8.17
C TYR A 554 15.50 -10.83 -9.36
N ASN A 555 15.90 -9.70 -9.95
CA ASN A 555 15.29 -9.05 -11.11
C ASN A 555 15.57 -9.77 -12.45
N MET A 556 16.37 -10.84 -12.45
CA MET A 556 16.61 -11.65 -13.64
C MET A 556 16.02 -13.04 -13.43
N LEU A 557 15.00 -13.36 -14.21
CA LEU A 557 14.22 -14.59 -14.14
C LEU A 557 14.93 -15.74 -14.87
N ASN A 558 14.88 -16.94 -14.30
CA ASN A 558 15.27 -18.18 -14.97
C ASN A 558 14.20 -18.60 -15.98
N THR A 559 14.58 -18.81 -17.25
CA THR A 559 13.64 -19.29 -18.27
C THR A 559 13.13 -20.70 -18.02
N TYR A 560 13.77 -21.49 -17.18
CA TYR A 560 13.36 -22.86 -16.84
C TYR A 560 12.56 -22.96 -15.54
N MET A 561 12.26 -21.84 -14.88
CA MET A 561 11.55 -21.86 -13.59
C MET A 561 10.17 -22.50 -13.71
N LYS A 562 9.74 -23.15 -12.63
CA LYS A 562 8.39 -23.70 -12.55
C LYS A 562 7.44 -22.64 -12.00
N THR A 563 6.34 -22.40 -12.72
CA THR A 563 5.28 -21.50 -12.29
C THR A 563 3.92 -22.18 -12.31
N THR A 564 3.00 -21.74 -11.46
CA THR A 564 1.58 -22.08 -11.57
C THR A 564 0.96 -21.42 -12.82
N PRO A 565 -0.28 -21.80 -13.21
CA PRO A 565 -1.01 -21.11 -14.28
C PRO A 565 -1.23 -19.60 -14.01
N THR A 566 -1.25 -19.19 -12.74
CA THR A 566 -1.37 -17.80 -12.31
C THR A 566 -0.02 -17.07 -12.20
N LEU A 567 1.06 -17.72 -12.64
CA LEU A 567 2.43 -17.22 -12.63
C LEU A 567 3.01 -16.98 -11.22
N VAL A 568 2.63 -17.84 -10.27
CA VAL A 568 3.28 -17.94 -8.96
C VAL A 568 4.50 -18.84 -9.08
N MET A 569 5.66 -18.38 -8.60
CA MET A 569 6.91 -19.15 -8.60
C MET A 569 6.86 -20.23 -7.53
N VAL A 570 7.11 -21.48 -7.92
CA VAL A 570 7.01 -22.66 -7.05
C VAL A 570 8.26 -23.51 -7.12
N PRO A 571 8.66 -24.18 -6.02
CA PRO A 571 9.81 -25.06 -6.03
C PRO A 571 9.57 -26.27 -6.94
N ASN A 572 10.58 -26.64 -7.70
CA ASN A 572 10.59 -27.82 -8.55
C ASN A 572 10.95 -29.04 -7.68
N PRO A 573 10.04 -30.01 -7.52
CA PRO A 573 10.30 -31.20 -6.70
C PRO A 573 11.57 -31.96 -7.12
N LYS A 574 11.93 -31.92 -8.41
CA LYS A 574 13.13 -32.59 -8.93
C LYS A 574 14.44 -31.96 -8.44
N LEU A 575 14.45 -30.66 -8.19
CA LEU A 575 15.64 -29.92 -7.75
C LEU A 575 15.75 -29.83 -6.22
N ARG A 576 14.70 -30.24 -5.49
CA ARG A 576 14.64 -30.15 -4.03
C ARG A 576 15.85 -30.73 -3.29
N PRO A 577 16.42 -31.90 -3.68
CA PRO A 577 17.61 -32.43 -3.03
C PRO A 577 18.85 -31.54 -3.16
N ILE A 578 18.95 -30.79 -4.26
CA ILE A 578 20.08 -29.87 -4.52
C ILE A 578 19.83 -28.55 -3.79
N ILE A 579 18.61 -28.02 -3.88
CA ILE A 579 18.22 -26.76 -3.24
C ILE A 579 18.33 -26.85 -1.71
N SER A 580 17.95 -27.97 -1.10
CA SER A 580 18.06 -28.14 0.35
C SER A 580 19.51 -28.12 0.85
N VAL A 581 20.47 -28.60 0.06
CA VAL A 581 21.90 -28.50 0.37
C VAL A 581 22.34 -27.03 0.36
N ILE A 582 21.93 -26.28 -0.66
CA ILE A 582 22.21 -24.84 -0.76
C ILE A 582 21.58 -24.08 0.41
N GLU A 583 20.33 -24.39 0.79
CA GLU A 583 19.66 -23.80 1.95
C GLU A 583 20.44 -24.06 3.25
N ASN A 584 20.91 -25.29 3.44
CA ASN A 584 21.72 -25.66 4.60
C ASN A 584 23.07 -24.93 4.62
N ASP A 585 23.73 -24.77 3.48
CA ASP A 585 25.01 -24.06 3.40
C ASP A 585 24.84 -22.55 3.61
N LEU A 586 23.81 -21.94 3.03
CA LEU A 586 23.46 -20.54 3.29
C LEU A 586 23.11 -20.31 4.76
N ALA A 587 22.42 -21.26 5.41
CA ALA A 587 22.12 -21.18 6.83
C ALA A 587 23.37 -21.22 7.73
N LYS A 588 24.46 -21.88 7.29
CA LYS A 588 25.76 -21.87 7.99
C LYS A 588 26.50 -20.55 7.84
N ILE A 589 26.41 -19.91 6.66
CA ILE A 589 27.05 -18.61 6.37
C ILE A 589 26.35 -17.47 7.12
N GLY A 590 25.04 -17.58 7.34
CA GLY A 590 24.25 -16.59 8.06
C GLY A 590 24.33 -16.65 9.60
N ASN A 591 25.32 -17.36 10.16
CA ASN A 591 25.62 -17.38 11.60
C ASN A 591 26.71 -16.39 11.97
#